data_AF-A0A8K0GAK9-F1
#
_entry.id   AF-A0A8K0GAK9-F1
#
_cell.length_a   1.000
_cell.length_b   1.000
_cell.length_c   1.000
_cell.angle_alpha   90.00
_cell.angle_beta   90.00
_cell.angle_gamma   90.00
#
_symmetry.space_group_name_H-M   'P 1'
#
loop_
_entity.id
_entity.type
_entity.pdbx_description
1 polymer ?
#
loop_
_entity_poly.entity_id
_entity_poly.type
_entity_poly.pdbx_seq_one_letter_code
_entity_poly.pdbx_strand_id
1 'polypeptide(L)'
;MTIEEQIIKSQSMASIPPEEITTDEADELDDIDKVRDDLQSTKQMLNLELRNKETLIRDNKRLVTRIQQLEAELDKEKVNKKPTPAVNAEADEKLMTSLKSEAADARKVAQELELKYHDAASLLDNTKSELEEVRKQKQALEKKLMESVQGGKRLSLSDKKDSIRESDDEEEELIESDSGGSDNEEKREKRVQRELKQLRSKLRSYKNKEDNAKKERMALKNQIKRLQQAMKEEKKKYKGLQKEVAKMDAMLKEVSGDSDEEEEEKEKKEEEEETETETETESESESSETDSESEKSMSEAEDAPHEKKKENLSTRTSKHEGRLSALKKGNYMLKTNVERLQDDLNKQKEESVTLQQELDSVLSELG
;
A
#
# COMPACT_ATOMS: atom_id res chain seq x y z
N MET A 1 57.27 65.15 29.93
CA MET A 1 56.30 65.25 28.83
C MET A 1 55.99 66.71 28.60
N THR A 2 56.38 67.21 27.43
CA THR A 2 56.05 68.57 26.98
C THR A 2 54.63 68.59 26.40
N ILE A 3 54.01 69.77 26.36
CA ILE A 3 52.61 69.95 25.91
C ILE A 3 52.42 69.48 24.45
N GLU A 4 53.43 69.64 23.60
CA GLU A 4 53.43 69.10 22.23
C GLU A 4 53.34 67.56 22.19
N GLU A 5 53.95 66.88 23.16
CA GLU A 5 53.91 65.43 23.28
C GLU A 5 52.51 64.93 23.68
N GLN A 6 51.74 65.72 24.43
CA GLN A 6 50.34 65.44 24.75
C GLN A 6 49.39 65.73 23.58
N ILE A 7 49.68 66.73 22.76
CA ILE A 7 48.87 67.08 21.58
C ILE A 7 49.05 66.02 20.48
N ILE A 8 50.28 65.55 20.24
CA ILE A 8 50.54 64.47 19.28
C ILE A 8 49.89 63.16 19.74
N LYS A 9 49.93 62.85 21.05
CA LYS A 9 49.31 61.64 21.60
C LYS A 9 47.78 61.70 21.53
N SER A 10 47.17 62.85 21.78
CA SER A 10 45.71 63.05 21.64
C SER A 10 45.25 63.09 20.18
N GLN A 11 46.02 63.68 19.27
CA GLN A 11 45.71 63.62 17.83
C GLN A 11 45.87 62.21 17.26
N SER A 12 46.79 61.39 17.79
CA SER A 12 46.95 59.98 17.37
C SER A 12 45.83 59.04 17.86
N MET A 13 45.13 59.39 18.95
CA MET A 13 44.01 58.60 19.49
C MET A 13 42.65 59.01 18.90
N ALA A 14 42.54 60.19 18.29
CA ALA A 14 41.32 60.67 17.65
C ALA A 14 41.16 60.24 16.17
N SER A 15 42.17 59.56 15.61
CA SER A 15 42.18 59.05 14.22
C SER A 15 41.93 57.54 14.12
N ILE A 16 41.53 56.88 15.22
CA ILE A 16 41.08 55.50 15.18
C ILE A 16 39.67 55.53 14.56
N PRO A 17 39.45 54.93 13.37
CA PRO A 17 38.11 54.77 12.82
C PRO A 17 37.25 54.06 13.86
N PRO A 18 35.92 54.30 13.95
CA PRO A 18 35.09 53.47 14.80
C PRO A 18 35.35 52.03 14.41
N GLU A 19 35.93 51.26 15.34
CA GLU A 19 36.04 49.82 15.18
C GLU A 19 34.65 49.33 14.86
N GLU A 20 34.49 48.83 13.64
CA GLU A 20 33.34 48.08 13.20
C GLU A 20 33.08 47.08 14.32
N ILE A 21 31.89 47.16 14.93
CA ILE A 21 31.35 46.09 15.76
C ILE A 21 31.54 44.84 14.91
N THR A 22 32.48 44.01 15.34
CA THR A 22 32.95 42.86 14.58
C THR A 22 31.72 42.04 14.20
N THR A 23 31.54 41.81 12.91
CA THR A 23 30.51 40.92 12.36
C THR A 23 30.57 39.51 12.97
N ASP A 24 31.68 39.17 13.63
CA ASP A 24 31.91 37.92 14.35
C ASP A 24 31.08 37.82 15.66
N GLU A 25 30.71 38.91 16.33
CA GLU A 25 29.84 38.85 17.54
C GLU A 25 28.36 38.64 17.20
N ALA A 26 27.94 39.01 15.98
CA ALA A 26 26.59 38.77 15.49
C ALA A 26 26.36 37.29 15.10
N ASP A 27 27.40 36.64 14.56
CA ASP A 27 27.38 35.20 14.27
C ASP A 27 27.39 34.35 15.56
N GLU A 28 28.06 34.79 16.63
CA GLU A 28 28.03 34.11 17.93
C GLU A 28 26.66 34.20 18.64
N LEU A 29 25.92 35.30 18.46
CA LEU A 29 24.56 35.46 19.00
C LEU A 29 23.54 34.55 18.32
N ASP A 30 23.65 34.36 17.00
CA ASP A 30 22.80 33.46 16.22
C ASP A 30 23.05 31.98 16.58
N ASP A 31 24.27 31.62 16.95
CA ASP A 31 24.60 30.27 17.41
C ASP A 31 24.07 29.98 18.82
N ILE A 32 23.99 30.99 19.69
CA ILE A 32 23.39 30.85 21.02
C ILE A 32 21.88 30.58 20.92
N ASP A 33 21.17 31.25 20.01
CA ASP A 33 19.73 31.03 19.83
C ASP A 33 19.44 29.67 19.18
N LYS A 34 20.25 29.21 18.22
CA LYS A 34 20.18 27.83 17.70
C LYS A 34 20.40 26.78 18.78
N VAL A 35 21.44 26.95 19.62
CA VAL A 35 21.72 26.03 20.74
C VAL A 35 20.58 26.06 21.76
N ARG A 36 19.94 27.21 21.98
CA ARG A 36 18.76 27.32 22.85
C ARG A 36 17.58 26.55 22.27
N ASP A 37 17.31 26.68 20.97
CA ASP A 37 16.21 25.99 20.30
C ASP A 37 16.45 24.47 20.26
N ASP A 38 17.68 24.03 19.97
CA ASP A 38 18.07 22.61 20.02
C ASP A 38 17.94 22.04 21.43
N LEU A 39 18.33 22.80 22.45
CA LEU A 39 18.18 22.39 23.84
C LEU A 39 16.70 22.34 24.26
N GLN A 40 15.88 23.28 23.79
CA GLN A 40 14.44 23.25 24.03
C GLN A 40 13.75 22.08 23.33
N SER A 41 14.14 21.80 22.08
CA SER A 41 13.68 20.64 21.30
C SER A 41 14.07 19.33 21.99
N THR A 42 15.32 19.20 22.43
CA THR A 42 15.82 18.04 23.20
C THR A 42 15.05 17.88 24.51
N LYS A 43 14.76 18.98 25.21
CA LYS A 43 13.93 18.97 26.43
C LYS A 43 12.50 18.52 26.15
N GLN A 44 11.90 18.95 25.04
CA GLN A 44 10.56 18.53 24.63
C GLN A 44 10.52 17.04 24.29
N MET A 45 11.53 16.56 23.57
CA MET A 45 11.68 15.14 23.22
C MET A 45 11.85 14.27 24.47
N LEU A 46 12.71 14.68 25.41
CA LEU A 46 12.91 13.96 26.68
C LEU A 46 11.61 13.92 27.52
N ASN A 47 10.84 15.00 27.55
CA ASN A 47 9.55 15.01 28.24
C ASN A 47 8.52 14.04 27.63
N LEU A 48 8.51 13.91 26.30
CA LEU A 48 7.68 12.91 25.61
C LEU A 48 8.16 11.50 25.92
N GLU A 49 9.48 11.26 25.92
CA GLU A 49 10.05 9.97 26.25
C GLU A 49 9.74 9.56 27.70
N LEU A 50 9.83 10.48 28.66
CA LEU A 50 9.45 10.25 30.05
C LEU A 50 7.95 9.90 30.19
N ARG A 51 7.06 10.63 29.50
CA ARG A 51 5.62 10.31 29.49
C ARG A 51 5.33 8.95 28.86
N ASN A 52 6.03 8.59 27.79
CA ASN A 52 5.93 7.28 27.16
C ASN A 52 6.42 6.19 28.10
N LYS A 53 7.57 6.39 28.76
CA LYS A 53 8.12 5.45 29.74
C LYS A 53 7.21 5.25 30.93
N GLU A 54 6.61 6.30 31.48
CA GLU A 54 5.61 6.19 32.54
C GLU A 54 4.38 5.39 32.11
N THR A 55 3.91 5.59 30.88
CA THR A 55 2.78 4.84 30.32
C THR A 55 3.12 3.36 30.17
N LEU A 56 4.30 3.05 29.61
CA LEU A 56 4.82 1.68 29.53
C LEU A 56 4.99 1.01 30.89
N ILE A 57 5.41 1.76 31.92
CA ILE A 57 5.51 1.24 33.30
C ILE A 57 4.13 0.91 33.87
N ARG A 58 3.12 1.76 33.65
CA ARG A 58 1.75 1.50 34.09
C ARG A 58 1.16 0.26 33.40
N ASP A 59 1.36 0.12 32.10
CA ASP A 59 0.85 -1.01 31.35
C ASP A 59 1.58 -2.31 31.68
N ASN A 60 2.91 -2.29 31.86
CA ASN A 60 3.65 -3.43 32.39
C ASN A 60 3.13 -3.86 33.77
N LYS A 61 2.84 -2.91 34.67
CA LYS A 61 2.28 -3.22 35.98
C LYS A 61 0.91 -3.90 35.86
N ARG A 62 0.04 -3.43 34.95
CA ARG A 62 -1.27 -4.06 34.68
C ARG A 62 -1.11 -5.47 34.12
N LEU A 63 -0.19 -5.67 33.18
CA LEU A 63 0.09 -6.98 32.59
C LEU A 63 0.62 -7.97 33.62
N VAL A 64 1.55 -7.54 34.49
CA VAL A 64 2.06 -8.37 35.59
C VAL A 64 0.93 -8.79 36.54
N THR A 65 0.02 -7.88 36.90
CA THR A 65 -1.16 -8.23 37.71
C THR A 65 -2.09 -9.20 36.99
N ARG A 66 -2.29 -9.05 35.67
CA ARG A 66 -3.13 -9.96 34.89
C ARG A 66 -2.52 -11.35 34.78
N ILE A 67 -1.20 -11.46 34.60
CA ILE A 67 -0.47 -12.72 34.61
C ILE A 67 -0.66 -13.42 35.95
N GLN A 68 -0.43 -12.72 37.06
CA GLN A 68 -0.62 -13.30 38.41
C GLN A 68 -2.05 -13.78 38.66
N GLN A 69 -3.06 -13.07 38.13
CA GLN A 69 -4.46 -13.51 38.20
C GLN A 69 -4.69 -14.78 37.39
N LEU A 70 -4.20 -14.84 36.16
CA LEU A 70 -4.33 -16.01 35.28
C LEU A 70 -3.60 -17.23 35.84
N GLU A 71 -2.41 -17.04 36.43
CA GLU A 71 -1.69 -18.11 37.13
C GLU A 71 -2.50 -18.64 38.31
N ALA A 72 -3.11 -17.76 39.11
CA ALA A 72 -3.98 -18.17 40.21
C ALA A 72 -5.27 -18.86 39.75
N GLU A 73 -5.83 -18.47 38.60
CA GLU A 73 -6.98 -19.16 37.98
C GLU A 73 -6.59 -20.56 37.48
N LEU A 74 -5.43 -20.67 36.83
CA LEU A 74 -4.90 -21.93 36.30
C LEU A 74 -4.56 -22.91 37.42
N ASP A 75 -4.01 -22.43 38.54
CA ASP A 75 -3.75 -23.27 39.71
C ASP A 75 -5.04 -23.74 40.40
N LYS A 76 -6.08 -22.89 40.47
CA LYS A 76 -7.41 -23.30 40.93
C LYS A 76 -8.04 -24.35 40.01
N GLU A 77 -7.87 -24.20 38.71
CA GLU A 77 -8.40 -25.14 37.71
C GLU A 77 -7.67 -26.49 37.76
N LYS A 78 -6.36 -26.49 37.98
CA LYS A 78 -5.57 -27.71 38.25
C LYS A 78 -6.03 -28.43 39.52
N VAL A 79 -6.35 -27.69 40.59
CA VAL A 79 -6.84 -28.27 41.84
C VAL A 79 -8.28 -28.78 41.71
N ASN A 80 -9.12 -28.15 40.87
CA ASN A 80 -10.49 -28.59 40.60
C ASN A 80 -10.61 -29.79 39.64
N LYS A 81 -9.55 -30.13 38.89
CA LYS A 81 -9.50 -31.35 38.09
C LYS A 81 -9.29 -32.57 38.99
N LYS A 82 -10.38 -33.23 39.39
CA LYS A 82 -10.33 -34.61 39.89
C LYS A 82 -9.70 -35.52 38.83
N PRO A 83 -8.87 -36.51 39.21
CA PRO A 83 -8.31 -37.46 38.26
C PRO A 83 -9.43 -38.36 37.75
N THR A 84 -9.81 -38.19 36.49
CA THR A 84 -10.67 -39.15 35.77
C THR A 84 -9.82 -40.36 35.37
N PRO A 85 -10.32 -41.60 35.56
CA PRO A 85 -9.58 -42.80 35.19
C PRO A 85 -9.54 -42.96 33.67
N ALA A 86 -8.51 -43.68 33.22
CA ALA A 86 -8.14 -43.96 31.84
C ALA A 86 -9.23 -44.70 31.04
N VAL A 87 -10.19 -43.97 30.46
CA VAL A 87 -11.18 -44.52 29.51
C VAL A 87 -10.93 -44.05 28.06
N ASN A 88 -10.03 -43.08 27.84
CA ASN A 88 -9.78 -42.49 26.51
C ASN A 88 -8.34 -42.66 25.99
N ALA A 89 -7.56 -43.61 26.51
CA ALA A 89 -6.15 -43.74 26.14
C ALA A 89 -5.92 -43.93 24.62
N GLU A 90 -6.76 -44.72 23.94
CA GLU A 90 -6.66 -44.90 22.47
C GLU A 90 -7.13 -43.67 21.68
N ALA A 91 -8.15 -42.96 22.16
CA ALA A 91 -8.63 -41.73 21.51
C ALA A 91 -7.61 -40.60 21.66
N ASP A 92 -7.01 -40.49 22.85
CA ASP A 92 -5.93 -39.55 23.15
C ASP A 92 -4.65 -39.90 22.36
N GLU A 93 -4.36 -41.19 22.16
CA GLU A 93 -3.22 -41.64 21.36
C GLU A 93 -3.41 -41.33 19.87
N LYS A 94 -4.61 -41.56 19.31
CA LYS A 94 -4.97 -41.15 17.93
C LYS A 94 -4.94 -39.63 17.74
N LEU A 95 -5.41 -38.88 18.73
CA LEU A 95 -5.33 -37.41 18.69
C LEU A 95 -3.88 -36.94 18.75
N MET A 96 -3.05 -37.56 19.60
CA MET A 96 -1.63 -37.26 19.70
C MET A 96 -0.85 -37.59 18.43
N THR A 97 -1.18 -38.69 17.73
CA THR A 97 -0.55 -38.99 16.43
C THR A 97 -0.99 -38.02 15.34
N SER A 98 -2.28 -37.65 15.31
CA SER A 98 -2.79 -36.61 14.40
C SER A 98 -2.10 -35.27 14.62
N LEU A 99 -2.02 -34.81 15.86
CA LEU A 99 -1.37 -33.53 16.20
C LEU A 99 0.14 -33.55 15.89
N LYS A 100 0.81 -34.70 16.04
CA LYS A 100 2.22 -34.84 15.65
C LYS A 100 2.40 -34.81 14.14
N SER A 101 1.49 -35.42 13.37
CA SER A 101 1.50 -35.36 11.90
C SER A 101 1.28 -33.93 11.43
N GLU A 102 0.25 -33.26 11.93
CA GLU A 102 -0.06 -31.87 11.60
C GLU A 102 1.10 -30.92 11.96
N ALA A 103 1.74 -31.13 13.11
CA ALA A 103 2.92 -30.37 13.50
C ALA A 103 4.13 -30.62 12.57
N ALA A 104 4.28 -31.84 12.04
CA ALA A 104 5.32 -32.16 11.07
C ALA A 104 5.04 -31.52 9.70
N ASP A 105 3.79 -31.56 9.25
CA ASP A 105 3.36 -30.93 8.00
C ASP A 105 3.48 -29.40 8.08
N ALA A 106 3.09 -28.78 9.20
CA ALA A 106 3.27 -27.36 9.43
C ALA A 106 4.76 -26.94 9.39
N ARG A 107 5.66 -27.78 9.93
CA ARG A 107 7.11 -27.54 9.85
C ARG A 107 7.63 -27.65 8.42
N LYS A 108 7.14 -28.63 7.66
CA LYS A 108 7.51 -28.80 6.25
C LYS A 108 7.06 -27.62 5.40
N VAL A 109 5.81 -27.17 5.58
CA VAL A 109 5.27 -25.97 4.92
C VAL A 109 6.07 -24.72 5.30
N ALA A 110 6.44 -24.57 6.57
CA ALA A 110 7.27 -23.45 7.01
C ALA A 110 8.65 -23.44 6.33
N GLN A 111 9.31 -24.60 6.21
CA GLN A 111 10.58 -24.74 5.50
C GLN A 111 10.45 -24.46 4.00
N GLU A 112 9.38 -24.94 3.36
CA GLU A 112 9.12 -24.65 1.94
C GLU A 112 8.85 -23.16 1.69
N LEU A 113 8.14 -22.49 2.61
CA LEU A 113 7.93 -21.05 2.55
C LEU A 113 9.25 -20.29 2.76
N GLU A 114 10.06 -20.69 3.72
CA GLU A 114 11.38 -20.09 3.96
C GLU A 114 12.28 -20.19 2.73
N LEU A 115 12.33 -21.36 2.07
CA LEU A 115 13.05 -21.55 0.82
C LEU A 115 12.53 -20.63 -0.29
N LYS A 116 11.20 -20.56 -0.48
CA LYS A 116 10.58 -19.65 -1.48
C LYS A 116 10.89 -18.19 -1.20
N TYR A 117 10.91 -17.78 0.07
CA TYR A 117 11.31 -16.41 0.46
C TYR A 117 12.79 -16.16 0.15
N HIS A 118 13.66 -17.14 0.40
CA HIS A 118 15.08 -17.02 0.09
C HIS A 118 15.33 -16.91 -1.43
N ASP A 119 14.66 -17.74 -2.22
CA ASP A 119 14.75 -17.72 -3.68
C ASP A 119 14.21 -16.38 -4.25
N ALA A 120 13.07 -15.91 -3.73
CA ALA A 120 12.50 -14.63 -4.14
C ALA A 120 13.42 -13.45 -3.78
N ALA A 121 14.05 -13.48 -2.60
CA ALA A 121 15.03 -12.48 -2.19
C ALA A 121 16.27 -12.50 -3.11
N SER A 122 16.80 -13.68 -3.42
CA SER A 122 17.93 -13.82 -4.35
C SER A 122 17.59 -13.31 -5.76
N LEU A 123 16.40 -13.63 -6.27
CA LEU A 123 15.94 -13.12 -7.56
C LEU A 123 15.78 -11.59 -7.54
N LEU A 124 15.30 -11.02 -6.44
CA LEU A 124 15.16 -9.58 -6.27
C LEU A 124 16.54 -8.88 -6.24
N ASP A 125 17.55 -9.47 -5.60
CA ASP A 125 18.90 -8.92 -5.61
C ASP A 125 19.56 -9.04 -6.98
N ASN A 126 19.39 -10.15 -7.68
CA ASN A 126 19.87 -10.33 -9.05
C ASN A 126 19.23 -9.31 -10.01
N THR A 127 17.91 -9.16 -9.96
CA THR A 127 17.19 -8.18 -10.81
C THR A 127 17.56 -6.74 -10.48
N LYS A 128 17.81 -6.40 -9.22
CA LYS A 128 18.36 -5.08 -8.84
C LYS A 128 19.74 -4.85 -9.46
N SER A 129 20.63 -5.84 -9.40
CA SER A 129 21.97 -5.76 -10.01
C SER A 129 21.87 -5.57 -11.54
N GLU A 130 21.03 -6.36 -12.21
CA GLU A 130 20.78 -6.22 -13.65
C GLU A 130 20.20 -4.84 -14.01
N LEU A 131 19.28 -4.31 -13.20
CA LEU A 131 18.71 -2.98 -13.40
C LEU A 131 19.77 -1.88 -13.23
N GLU A 132 20.66 -2.00 -12.23
CA GLU A 132 21.79 -1.08 -12.07
C GLU A 132 22.76 -1.13 -13.26
N GLU A 133 23.05 -2.32 -13.79
CA GLU A 133 23.88 -2.48 -14.99
C GLU A 133 23.22 -1.84 -16.22
N VAL A 134 21.92 -2.07 -16.44
CA VAL A 134 21.17 -1.45 -17.52
C VAL A 134 21.12 0.07 -17.35
N ARG A 135 20.96 0.58 -16.12
CA ARG A 135 21.04 2.02 -15.83
C ARG A 135 22.40 2.60 -16.18
N LYS A 136 23.50 1.93 -15.81
CA LYS A 136 24.87 2.35 -16.16
C LYS A 136 25.08 2.34 -17.68
N GLN A 137 24.61 1.31 -18.37
CA GLN A 137 24.67 1.23 -19.83
C GLN A 137 23.86 2.36 -20.48
N LYS A 138 22.65 2.64 -20.00
CA LYS A 138 21.80 3.74 -20.47
C LYS A 138 22.50 5.09 -20.27
N GLN A 139 23.01 5.36 -19.08
CA GLN A 139 23.77 6.60 -18.81
C GLN A 139 25.00 6.74 -19.71
N ALA A 140 25.73 5.64 -19.97
CA ALA A 140 26.88 5.66 -20.87
C ALA A 140 26.47 5.94 -22.33
N LEU A 141 25.33 5.39 -22.79
CA LEU A 141 24.79 5.68 -24.12
C LEU A 141 24.26 7.11 -24.23
N GLU A 142 23.58 7.62 -23.21
CA GLU A 142 23.13 9.02 -23.14
C GLU A 142 24.31 9.99 -23.16
N LYS A 143 25.40 9.69 -22.43
CA LYS A 143 26.63 10.47 -22.47
C LYS A 143 27.28 10.44 -23.85
N LYS A 144 27.38 9.27 -24.49
CA LYS A 144 27.88 9.16 -25.89
C LYS A 144 27.01 9.91 -26.88
N LEU A 145 25.69 9.90 -26.69
CA LEU A 145 24.76 10.66 -27.53
C LEU A 145 24.96 12.16 -27.32
N MET A 146 25.10 12.62 -26.08
CA MET A 146 25.37 14.03 -25.76
C MET A 146 26.72 14.48 -26.35
N GLU A 147 27.78 13.68 -26.22
CA GLU A 147 29.09 13.94 -26.82
C GLU A 147 29.03 13.97 -28.35
N SER A 148 28.23 13.09 -28.98
CA SER A 148 28.00 13.10 -30.43
C SER A 148 27.18 14.30 -30.89
N VAL A 149 26.22 14.77 -30.10
CA VAL A 149 25.39 15.95 -30.39
C VAL A 149 26.19 17.24 -30.18
N GLN A 150 27.11 17.28 -29.20
CA GLN A 150 27.98 18.44 -28.94
C GLN A 150 29.22 18.47 -29.86
N GLY A 151 29.71 17.33 -30.34
CA GLY A 151 30.83 17.23 -31.30
C GLY A 151 30.44 17.52 -32.76
N GLY A 152 29.15 17.48 -33.09
CA GLY A 152 28.61 17.84 -34.39
C GLY A 152 28.18 19.29 -34.46
N LYS A 153 29.10 20.18 -34.89
CA LYS A 153 28.88 21.57 -35.36
C LYS A 153 27.43 22.09 -35.35
N ARG A 154 27.25 23.20 -34.61
CA ARG A 154 26.46 24.40 -34.98
C ARG A 154 25.57 24.20 -36.22
N LEU A 155 24.39 23.63 -36.04
CA LEU A 155 23.27 23.87 -36.95
C LEU A 155 22.00 23.94 -36.11
N SER A 156 21.29 25.05 -36.34
CA SER A 156 19.96 25.34 -35.82
C SER A 156 19.05 24.13 -35.94
N LEU A 157 18.20 23.90 -34.95
CA LEU A 157 16.85 23.36 -35.13
C LEU A 157 16.08 23.60 -33.82
N SER A 158 15.34 24.70 -33.84
CA SER A 158 13.97 24.71 -33.31
C SER A 158 13.23 23.48 -33.84
N ASP A 159 12.28 22.95 -33.07
CA ASP A 159 11.46 21.78 -33.38
C ASP A 159 12.07 20.42 -33.01
N LYS A 160 11.94 20.08 -31.72
CA LYS A 160 11.50 18.76 -31.19
C LYS A 160 11.60 18.75 -29.66
N LYS A 161 10.59 19.31 -29.00
CA LYS A 161 10.29 19.07 -27.58
C LYS A 161 8.85 18.57 -27.46
N ASP A 162 8.64 17.33 -27.86
CA ASP A 162 7.45 16.56 -27.52
C ASP A 162 7.87 15.08 -27.51
N SER A 163 8.21 14.54 -26.33
CA SER A 163 7.97 13.13 -25.92
C SER A 163 8.79 12.62 -24.72
N ILE A 164 9.59 13.43 -24.01
CA ILE A 164 10.26 12.99 -22.76
C ILE A 164 10.00 14.02 -21.68
N ARG A 165 8.91 13.84 -20.93
CA ARG A 165 8.69 14.48 -19.64
C ARG A 165 7.60 13.76 -18.84
N GLU A 166 7.85 12.49 -18.54
CA GLU A 166 7.27 11.86 -17.35
C GLU A 166 8.42 11.18 -16.59
N SER A 167 8.53 11.51 -15.30
CA SER A 167 9.47 10.97 -14.30
C SER A 167 10.94 11.41 -14.36
N ASP A 168 11.22 12.64 -13.92
CA ASP A 168 12.38 13.06 -13.08
C ASP A 168 12.47 14.59 -13.07
N ASP A 169 11.63 15.25 -12.27
CA ASP A 169 11.74 16.70 -12.01
C ASP A 169 11.47 16.97 -10.51
N GLU A 170 11.95 16.06 -9.65
CA GLU A 170 12.22 16.33 -8.24
C GLU A 170 13.73 16.48 -8.11
N GLU A 171 14.19 17.60 -7.55
CA GLU A 171 15.60 17.94 -7.25
C GLU A 171 16.49 18.48 -8.39
N GLU A 172 16.19 19.69 -8.86
CA GLU A 172 17.28 20.65 -9.17
C GLU A 172 17.06 21.90 -8.31
N GLU A 173 17.68 21.87 -7.12
CA GLU A 173 17.93 23.06 -6.30
C GLU A 173 18.82 24.03 -7.09
N LEU A 174 18.22 25.05 -7.69
CA LEU A 174 18.96 26.23 -8.12
C LEU A 174 19.11 27.15 -6.91
N ILE A 175 20.26 27.01 -6.24
CA ILE A 175 20.85 28.03 -5.38
C ILE A 175 21.13 29.25 -6.27
N GLU A 176 20.13 30.12 -6.42
CA GLU A 176 20.30 31.42 -7.06
C GLU A 176 20.81 32.39 -5.99
N SER A 177 22.08 32.76 -6.11
CA SER A 177 22.80 33.66 -5.20
C SER A 177 21.99 34.94 -4.94
N ASP A 178 21.76 35.21 -3.66
CA ASP A 178 21.08 36.40 -3.16
C ASP A 178 21.94 37.64 -3.44
N SER A 179 21.67 38.30 -4.56
CA SER A 179 22.17 39.65 -4.83
C SER A 179 21.09 40.63 -4.43
N GLY A 180 21.26 41.20 -3.23
CA GLY A 180 20.39 42.21 -2.65
C GLY A 180 20.12 43.35 -3.64
N GLY A 181 18.84 43.59 -3.90
CA GLY A 181 18.42 44.67 -4.79
C GLY A 181 16.95 44.59 -5.17
N SER A 182 16.12 45.24 -4.33
CA SER A 182 14.70 45.53 -4.53
C SER A 182 13.81 44.32 -4.83
N ASP A 183 12.94 44.00 -3.87
CA ASP A 183 11.81 43.11 -4.03
C ASP A 183 10.79 43.78 -4.97
N ASN A 184 11.10 43.76 -6.27
CA ASN A 184 10.28 44.38 -7.29
C ASN A 184 8.99 43.56 -7.43
N GLU A 185 7.84 44.20 -7.35
CA GLU A 185 6.50 43.57 -7.40
C GLU A 185 6.37 42.59 -8.58
N GLU A 186 7.03 42.90 -9.70
CA GLU A 186 7.11 42.05 -10.90
C GLU A 186 7.79 40.68 -10.66
N LYS A 187 8.81 40.61 -9.78
CA LYS A 187 9.45 39.34 -9.39
C LYS A 187 8.52 38.50 -8.52
N ARG A 188 7.74 39.13 -7.63
CA ARG A 188 6.74 38.46 -6.79
C ARG A 188 5.59 37.90 -7.62
N GLU A 189 5.07 38.70 -8.57
CA GLU A 189 4.05 38.23 -9.52
C GLU A 189 4.53 37.03 -10.35
N LYS A 190 5.78 37.07 -10.86
CA LYS A 190 6.36 35.93 -11.59
C LYS A 190 6.47 34.66 -10.73
N ARG A 191 6.80 34.78 -9.43
CA ARG A 191 6.83 33.63 -8.50
C ARG A 191 5.42 33.05 -8.29
N VAL A 192 4.44 33.90 -8.05
CA VAL A 192 3.04 33.47 -7.83
C VAL A 192 2.46 32.83 -9.10
N GLN A 193 2.77 33.33 -10.29
CA GLN A 193 2.36 32.70 -11.56
C GLN A 193 2.96 31.30 -11.75
N ARG A 194 4.24 31.11 -11.39
CA ARG A 194 4.88 29.79 -11.44
C ARG A 194 4.20 28.81 -10.47
N GLU A 195 3.90 29.26 -9.26
CA GLU A 195 3.19 28.45 -8.26
C GLU A 195 1.78 28.07 -8.73
N LEU A 196 1.02 29.01 -9.29
CA LEU A 196 -0.30 28.73 -9.88
C LEU A 196 -0.19 27.70 -11.03
N LYS A 197 0.86 27.76 -11.85
CA LYS A 197 1.11 26.79 -12.92
C LYS A 197 1.41 25.40 -12.35
N GLN A 198 2.23 25.32 -11.30
CA GLN A 198 2.51 24.06 -10.60
C GLN A 198 1.23 23.46 -9.99
N LEU A 199 0.42 24.25 -9.30
CA LEU A 199 -0.86 23.79 -8.74
C LEU A 199 -1.84 23.32 -9.81
N ARG A 200 -1.93 24.02 -10.96
CA ARG A 200 -2.74 23.56 -12.11
C ARG A 200 -2.25 22.22 -12.66
N SER A 201 -0.93 22.04 -12.77
CA SER A 201 -0.33 20.77 -13.20
C SER A 201 -0.62 19.64 -12.21
N LYS A 202 -0.43 19.90 -10.91
CA LYS A 202 -0.71 18.96 -9.82
C LYS A 202 -2.19 18.55 -9.80
N LEU A 203 -3.11 19.51 -9.92
CA LEU A 203 -4.55 19.25 -10.02
C LEU A 203 -4.88 18.37 -11.22
N ARG A 204 -4.31 18.65 -12.41
CA ARG A 204 -4.51 17.83 -13.61
C ARG A 204 -3.97 16.41 -13.42
N SER A 205 -2.80 16.27 -12.79
CA SER A 205 -2.21 14.96 -12.50
C SER A 205 -3.11 14.13 -11.57
N TYR A 206 -3.63 14.72 -10.49
CA TYR A 206 -4.55 13.99 -9.60
C TYR A 206 -5.87 13.64 -10.28
N LYS A 207 -6.44 14.51 -11.12
CA LYS A 207 -7.64 14.19 -11.93
C LYS A 207 -7.40 12.98 -12.82
N ASN A 208 -6.31 12.99 -13.58
CA ASN A 208 -5.95 11.85 -14.45
C ASN A 208 -5.74 10.55 -13.66
N LYS A 209 -5.05 10.63 -12.50
CA LYS A 209 -4.85 9.47 -11.61
C LYS A 209 -6.16 8.98 -11.02
N GLU A 210 -7.08 9.88 -10.67
CA GLU A 210 -8.41 9.55 -10.15
C GLU A 210 -9.25 8.83 -11.21
N ASP A 211 -9.26 9.32 -12.45
CA ASP A 211 -9.99 8.69 -13.56
C ASP A 211 -9.44 7.29 -13.86
N ASN A 212 -8.11 7.13 -13.83
CA ASN A 212 -7.49 5.82 -13.97
C ASN A 212 -7.88 4.87 -12.83
N ALA A 213 -7.88 5.36 -11.58
CA ALA A 213 -8.32 4.57 -10.43
C ALA A 213 -9.82 4.19 -10.51
N LYS A 214 -10.67 5.07 -11.05
CA LYS A 214 -12.10 4.77 -11.31
C LYS A 214 -12.26 3.68 -12.38
N LYS A 215 -11.50 3.75 -13.48
CA LYS A 215 -11.49 2.72 -14.53
C LYS A 215 -11.03 1.37 -13.99
N GLU A 216 -9.95 1.35 -13.21
CA GLU A 216 -9.47 0.14 -12.52
C GLU A 216 -10.55 -0.43 -11.60
N ARG A 217 -11.23 0.42 -10.81
CA ARG A 217 -12.31 -0.03 -9.92
C ARG A 217 -13.43 -0.74 -10.67
N MET A 218 -13.84 -0.20 -11.82
CA MET A 218 -14.86 -0.81 -12.67
C MET A 218 -14.36 -2.13 -13.28
N ALA A 219 -13.11 -2.19 -13.71
CA ALA A 219 -12.51 -3.43 -14.20
C ALA A 219 -12.49 -4.52 -13.12
N LEU A 220 -12.08 -4.19 -11.89
CA LEU A 220 -12.08 -5.12 -10.76
C LEU A 220 -13.49 -5.60 -10.40
N LYS A 221 -14.48 -4.70 -10.36
CA LYS A 221 -15.90 -5.09 -10.15
C LYS A 221 -16.40 -6.05 -11.23
N ASN A 222 -16.07 -5.80 -12.49
CA ASN A 222 -16.43 -6.68 -13.59
C ASN A 222 -15.73 -8.04 -13.50
N GLN A 223 -14.47 -8.07 -13.05
CA GLN A 223 -13.74 -9.32 -12.81
C GLN A 223 -14.39 -10.14 -11.67
N ILE A 224 -14.77 -9.50 -10.57
CA ILE A 224 -15.52 -10.15 -9.47
C ILE A 224 -16.81 -10.78 -10.00
N LYS A 225 -17.62 -10.04 -10.78
CA LYS A 225 -18.87 -10.56 -11.37
C LYS A 225 -18.60 -11.80 -12.25
N ARG A 226 -17.56 -11.77 -13.08
CA ARG A 226 -17.17 -12.91 -13.94
C ARG A 226 -16.74 -14.13 -13.11
N LEU A 227 -15.94 -13.93 -12.06
CA LEU A 227 -15.50 -15.02 -11.19
C LEU A 227 -16.68 -15.64 -10.44
N GLN A 228 -17.60 -14.82 -9.94
CA GLN A 228 -18.83 -15.30 -9.29
C GLN A 228 -19.71 -16.11 -10.25
N GLN A 229 -19.84 -15.68 -11.51
CA GLN A 229 -20.56 -16.45 -12.52
C GLN A 229 -19.88 -17.79 -12.80
N ALA A 230 -18.56 -17.79 -13.04
CA ALA A 230 -17.79 -19.01 -13.25
C ALA A 230 -17.88 -19.97 -12.06
N MET A 231 -17.90 -19.44 -10.83
CA MET A 231 -18.12 -20.22 -9.60
C MET A 231 -19.47 -20.92 -9.59
N LYS A 232 -20.55 -20.22 -9.97
CA LYS A 232 -21.89 -20.81 -10.05
C LYS A 232 -21.93 -21.93 -11.10
N GLU A 233 -21.34 -21.70 -12.26
CA GLU A 233 -21.28 -22.70 -13.34
C GLU A 233 -20.48 -23.94 -12.92
N GLU A 234 -19.33 -23.76 -12.25
CA GLU A 234 -18.51 -24.89 -11.81
C GLU A 234 -19.20 -25.70 -10.69
N LYS A 235 -19.86 -25.04 -9.73
CA LYS A 235 -20.69 -25.73 -8.72
C LYS A 235 -21.82 -26.53 -9.35
N LYS A 236 -22.46 -26.02 -10.42
CA LYS A 236 -23.49 -26.77 -11.16
C LYS A 236 -22.90 -28.02 -11.81
N LYS A 237 -21.71 -27.94 -12.41
CA LYS A 237 -21.01 -29.11 -12.96
C LYS A 237 -20.67 -30.13 -11.88
N TYR A 238 -20.09 -29.67 -10.76
CA TYR A 238 -19.75 -30.53 -9.62
C TYR A 238 -20.97 -31.31 -9.10
N LYS A 239 -22.11 -30.62 -8.90
CA LYS A 239 -23.38 -31.27 -8.52
C LYS A 239 -23.86 -32.29 -9.57
N GLY A 240 -23.62 -32.02 -10.85
CA GLY A 240 -23.88 -32.97 -11.94
C GLY A 240 -23.06 -34.25 -11.79
N LEU A 241 -21.75 -34.12 -11.57
CA LEU A 241 -20.84 -35.25 -11.34
C LEU A 241 -21.20 -36.04 -10.08
N GLN A 242 -21.56 -35.37 -8.99
CA GLN A 242 -22.04 -36.05 -7.78
C GLN A 242 -23.27 -36.92 -8.04
N LYS A 243 -24.20 -36.47 -8.90
CA LYS A 243 -25.35 -37.27 -9.31
C LYS A 243 -24.97 -38.46 -10.19
N GLU A 244 -23.91 -38.35 -10.99
CA GLU A 244 -23.40 -39.46 -11.80
C GLU A 244 -22.70 -40.51 -10.93
N VAL A 245 -21.86 -40.09 -9.97
CA VAL A 245 -21.26 -40.96 -8.95
C VAL A 245 -22.34 -41.72 -8.19
N ALA A 246 -23.36 -41.03 -7.68
CA ALA A 246 -24.46 -41.68 -6.95
C ALA A 246 -25.23 -42.71 -7.79
N LYS A 247 -25.37 -42.48 -9.11
CA LYS A 247 -25.97 -43.48 -10.02
C LYS A 247 -25.08 -44.70 -10.20
N MET A 248 -23.76 -44.51 -10.32
CA MET A 248 -22.83 -45.63 -10.43
C MET A 248 -22.76 -46.45 -9.14
N ASP A 249 -22.77 -45.79 -7.99
CA ASP A 249 -22.85 -46.47 -6.69
C ASP A 249 -24.11 -47.32 -6.57
N ALA A 250 -25.27 -46.81 -7.02
CA ALA A 250 -26.51 -47.57 -7.05
C ALA A 250 -26.43 -48.79 -8.00
N MET A 251 -25.89 -48.62 -9.21
CA MET A 251 -25.69 -49.72 -10.16
C MET A 251 -24.71 -50.77 -9.63
N LEU A 252 -23.62 -50.35 -8.99
CA LEU A 252 -22.65 -51.26 -8.38
C LEU A 252 -23.28 -52.06 -7.22
N LYS A 253 -24.17 -51.43 -6.45
CA LYS A 253 -24.92 -52.10 -5.37
C LYS A 253 -25.93 -53.10 -5.91
N GLU A 254 -26.60 -52.81 -7.02
CA GLU A 254 -27.49 -53.77 -7.70
C GLU A 254 -26.71 -54.98 -8.26
N VAL A 255 -25.52 -54.76 -8.83
CA VAL A 255 -24.68 -55.83 -9.42
C VAL A 255 -24.03 -56.71 -8.35
N SER A 256 -23.69 -56.17 -7.17
CA SER A 256 -23.07 -56.94 -6.09
C SER A 256 -24.02 -57.90 -5.36
N GLY A 257 -25.32 -57.89 -5.71
CA GLY A 257 -26.30 -58.85 -5.21
C GLY A 257 -26.66 -58.70 -3.73
N ASP A 258 -26.24 -57.60 -3.08
CA ASP A 258 -26.61 -57.23 -1.72
C ASP A 258 -27.94 -56.45 -1.73
N SER A 259 -28.98 -57.10 -2.25
CA SER A 259 -30.33 -56.55 -2.35
C SER A 259 -31.10 -56.82 -1.07
N ASP A 260 -30.80 -56.06 -0.01
CA ASP A 260 -31.86 -55.71 0.94
C ASP A 260 -32.73 -54.67 0.25
N GLU A 261 -33.91 -55.13 -0.20
CA GLU A 261 -35.01 -54.32 -0.68
C GLU A 261 -35.44 -53.33 0.42
N GLU A 262 -34.90 -52.13 0.38
CA GLU A 262 -35.63 -50.94 0.83
C GLU A 262 -35.76 -50.00 -0.36
N GLU A 263 -36.93 -50.11 -1.03
CA GLU A 263 -37.52 -49.00 -1.73
C GLU A 263 -37.55 -47.79 -0.78
N GLU A 264 -36.65 -46.83 -0.96
CA GLU A 264 -36.96 -45.45 -0.62
C GLU A 264 -37.14 -44.66 -1.91
N GLU A 265 -38.41 -44.41 -2.24
CA GLU A 265 -38.82 -43.19 -2.91
C GLU A 265 -38.05 -42.00 -2.32
N LYS A 266 -37.08 -41.46 -3.07
CA LYS A 266 -36.82 -40.03 -3.02
C LYS A 266 -37.23 -39.41 -4.33
N GLU A 267 -38.50 -39.02 -4.31
CA GLU A 267 -39.16 -38.02 -5.12
C GLU A 267 -38.19 -37.15 -5.93
N LYS A 268 -38.47 -37.09 -7.23
CA LYS A 268 -38.35 -35.86 -8.00
C LYS A 268 -39.04 -34.72 -7.23
N LYS A 269 -38.27 -33.89 -6.53
CA LYS A 269 -38.62 -32.52 -6.11
C LYS A 269 -37.35 -31.82 -5.63
N GLU A 270 -36.68 -31.17 -6.57
CA GLU A 270 -35.87 -29.97 -6.36
C GLU A 270 -35.43 -29.45 -7.75
N GLU A 271 -36.42 -29.30 -8.64
CA GLU A 271 -36.46 -28.09 -9.48
C GLU A 271 -37.25 -27.08 -8.65
N GLU A 272 -36.78 -25.83 -8.60
CA GLU A 272 -37.35 -24.69 -7.84
C GLU A 272 -37.04 -24.60 -6.33
N GLU A 273 -35.77 -24.38 -5.97
CA GLU A 273 -35.42 -23.37 -4.94
C GLU A 273 -33.94 -22.93 -4.98
N GLU A 274 -33.35 -22.71 -6.17
CA GLU A 274 -32.43 -21.56 -6.26
C GLU A 274 -33.34 -20.35 -6.47
N THR A 275 -33.94 -19.91 -5.36
CA THR A 275 -34.48 -18.57 -5.24
C THR A 275 -33.50 -17.64 -5.91
N GLU A 276 -34.04 -16.92 -6.89
CA GLU A 276 -33.69 -15.58 -7.28
C GLU A 276 -33.23 -14.78 -6.04
N THR A 277 -32.00 -15.01 -5.61
CA THR A 277 -31.13 -13.92 -5.20
C THR A 277 -30.56 -13.39 -6.49
N GLU A 278 -31.45 -12.81 -7.29
CA GLU A 278 -31.29 -11.44 -7.73
C GLU A 278 -30.71 -10.67 -6.54
N THR A 279 -29.39 -10.71 -6.41
CA THR A 279 -28.68 -9.54 -5.93
C THR A 279 -28.81 -8.53 -7.07
N GLU A 280 -30.04 -8.02 -7.22
CA GLU A 280 -30.31 -6.65 -7.63
C GLU A 280 -29.44 -5.77 -6.72
N THR A 281 -28.20 -5.61 -7.15
CA THR A 281 -27.45 -4.38 -6.92
C THR A 281 -27.36 -3.68 -8.27
N GLU A 282 -28.51 -3.62 -8.96
CA GLU A 282 -28.82 -2.57 -9.93
C GLU A 282 -29.35 -1.37 -9.12
N SER A 283 -28.42 -0.58 -8.60
CA SER A 283 -28.54 0.87 -8.44
C SER A 283 -27.33 1.33 -7.63
N GLU A 284 -26.29 1.73 -8.33
CA GLU A 284 -25.58 2.99 -8.09
C GLU A 284 -24.61 3.15 -9.26
N SER A 285 -25.21 3.22 -10.46
CA SER A 285 -24.58 3.78 -11.65
C SER A 285 -24.96 5.25 -11.75
N GLU A 286 -24.78 6.06 -10.69
CA GLU A 286 -25.01 7.52 -10.77
C GLU A 286 -24.10 8.27 -9.78
N SER A 287 -22.78 8.21 -9.95
CA SER A 287 -21.88 9.10 -9.19
C SER A 287 -20.64 9.56 -9.96
N SER A 288 -20.45 9.15 -11.22
CA SER A 288 -19.32 9.65 -12.00
C SER A 288 -19.61 10.99 -12.69
N GLU A 289 -20.87 11.32 -12.95
CA GLU A 289 -21.29 12.53 -13.67
C GLU A 289 -21.43 13.76 -12.75
N THR A 290 -21.78 13.57 -11.47
CA THR A 290 -22.05 14.67 -10.52
C THR A 290 -20.79 15.42 -10.05
N ASP A 291 -19.61 14.84 -10.18
CA ASP A 291 -18.36 15.51 -9.79
C ASP A 291 -17.90 16.55 -10.83
N SER A 292 -18.19 16.33 -12.12
CA SER A 292 -17.77 17.25 -13.19
C SER A 292 -18.55 18.57 -13.14
N GLU A 293 -19.84 18.51 -12.84
CA GLU A 293 -20.73 19.68 -12.70
C GLU A 293 -20.38 20.51 -11.45
N SER A 294 -20.09 19.84 -10.33
CA SER A 294 -19.66 20.50 -9.08
C SER A 294 -18.32 21.24 -9.24
N GLU A 295 -17.37 20.65 -9.98
CA GLU A 295 -16.04 21.21 -10.23
C GLU A 295 -16.05 22.44 -11.15
N LYS A 296 -17.07 22.57 -12.02
CA LYS A 296 -17.28 23.73 -12.89
C LYS A 296 -17.83 24.93 -12.11
N SER A 297 -18.59 24.67 -11.04
CA SER A 297 -19.08 25.72 -10.12
C SER A 297 -17.99 26.29 -9.21
N MET A 298 -16.88 25.54 -9.01
CA MET A 298 -15.77 25.93 -8.15
C MET A 298 -14.61 26.62 -8.89
N SER A 299 -14.66 26.84 -10.20
CA SER A 299 -13.62 27.62 -10.88
C SER A 299 -13.86 29.12 -10.70
N GLU A 300 -12.93 29.81 -10.03
CA GLU A 300 -12.96 31.28 -9.95
C GLU A 300 -12.82 31.93 -11.33
N ALA A 301 -13.42 33.12 -11.49
CA ALA A 301 -13.32 33.91 -12.71
C ALA A 301 -11.85 34.18 -13.08
N GLU A 302 -11.56 34.26 -14.38
CA GLU A 302 -10.19 34.45 -14.88
C GLU A 302 -9.52 35.74 -14.37
N ASP A 303 -10.30 36.69 -13.86
CA ASP A 303 -9.87 37.99 -13.33
C ASP A 303 -9.68 38.03 -11.80
N ALA A 304 -9.81 36.90 -11.10
CA ALA A 304 -9.66 36.85 -9.64
C ALA A 304 -8.19 37.15 -9.20
N PRO A 305 -7.99 37.77 -8.01
CA PRO A 305 -6.67 37.96 -7.42
C PRO A 305 -5.88 36.64 -7.32
N HIS A 306 -4.56 36.72 -7.46
CA HIS A 306 -3.72 35.52 -7.50
C HIS A 306 -3.79 34.67 -6.22
N GLU A 307 -3.99 35.28 -5.05
CA GLU A 307 -4.16 34.57 -3.77
C GLU A 307 -5.42 33.70 -3.75
N LYS A 308 -6.54 34.23 -4.24
CA LYS A 308 -7.81 33.48 -4.31
C LYS A 308 -7.73 32.32 -5.29
N LYS A 309 -7.08 32.54 -6.44
CA LYS A 309 -6.78 31.47 -7.42
C LYS A 309 -5.93 30.36 -6.79
N LYS A 310 -4.97 30.72 -5.94
CA LYS A 310 -4.09 29.77 -5.24
C LYS A 310 -4.87 28.95 -4.21
N GLU A 311 -5.68 29.60 -3.37
CA GLU A 311 -6.52 28.92 -2.38
C GLU A 311 -7.53 27.97 -3.04
N ASN A 312 -8.18 28.42 -4.12
CA ASN A 312 -9.09 27.58 -4.89
C ASN A 312 -8.41 26.35 -5.49
N LEU A 313 -7.25 26.53 -6.14
CA LEU A 313 -6.49 25.41 -6.71
C LEU A 313 -5.97 24.46 -5.63
N SER A 314 -5.52 24.99 -4.49
CA SER A 314 -5.04 24.20 -3.35
C SER A 314 -6.16 23.34 -2.76
N THR A 315 -7.32 23.93 -2.49
CA THR A 315 -8.49 23.20 -1.95
C THR A 315 -8.97 22.11 -2.91
N ARG A 316 -9.05 22.39 -4.22
CA ARG A 316 -9.39 21.38 -5.23
C ARG A 316 -8.34 20.28 -5.32
N THR A 317 -7.06 20.63 -5.28
CA THR A 317 -5.96 19.67 -5.29
C THR A 317 -6.06 18.71 -4.12
N SER A 318 -6.29 19.24 -2.91
CA SER A 318 -6.46 18.44 -1.69
C SER A 318 -7.68 17.51 -1.77
N LYS A 319 -8.81 17.98 -2.32
CA LYS A 319 -10.01 17.13 -2.54
C LYS A 319 -9.72 15.95 -3.47
N HIS A 320 -9.12 16.19 -4.63
CA HIS A 320 -8.78 15.13 -5.58
C HIS A 320 -7.72 14.17 -5.03
N GLU A 321 -6.76 14.66 -4.26
CA GLU A 321 -5.78 13.83 -3.56
C GLU A 321 -6.44 12.89 -2.53
N GLY A 322 -7.37 13.41 -1.73
CA GLY A 322 -8.14 12.63 -0.77
C GLY A 322 -9.00 11.55 -1.44
N ARG A 323 -9.72 11.92 -2.52
CA ARG A 323 -10.51 10.98 -3.33
C ARG A 323 -9.64 9.89 -3.97
N LEU A 324 -8.51 10.26 -4.56
CA LEU A 324 -7.57 9.31 -5.13
C LEU A 324 -7.06 8.33 -4.06
N SER A 325 -6.72 8.81 -2.88
CA SER A 325 -6.27 7.97 -1.77
C SER A 325 -7.34 6.99 -1.32
N ALA A 326 -8.59 7.43 -1.22
CA ALA A 326 -9.72 6.56 -0.90
C ALA A 326 -9.98 5.51 -2.00
N LEU A 327 -9.93 5.91 -3.28
CA LEU A 327 -10.07 5.00 -4.42
C LEU A 327 -8.98 3.95 -4.46
N LYS A 328 -7.71 4.33 -4.24
CA LYS A 328 -6.58 3.38 -4.18
C LYS A 328 -6.78 2.32 -3.08
N LYS A 329 -7.19 2.75 -1.88
CA LYS A 329 -7.51 1.81 -0.78
C LYS A 329 -8.68 0.89 -1.15
N GLY A 330 -9.74 1.43 -1.75
CA GLY A 330 -10.87 0.65 -2.23
C GLY A 330 -10.49 -0.37 -3.31
N ASN A 331 -9.66 0.02 -4.27
CA ASN A 331 -9.16 -0.87 -5.33
C ASN A 331 -8.29 -1.98 -4.78
N TYR A 332 -7.44 -1.67 -3.79
CA TYR A 332 -6.66 -2.70 -3.10
C TYR A 332 -7.56 -3.78 -2.47
N MET A 333 -8.63 -3.38 -1.78
CA MET A 333 -9.59 -4.32 -1.19
C MET A 333 -10.37 -5.13 -2.24
N LEU A 334 -10.69 -4.52 -3.39
CA LEU A 334 -11.33 -5.25 -4.49
C LEU A 334 -10.37 -6.25 -5.14
N LYS A 335 -9.09 -5.89 -5.27
CA LYS A 335 -8.07 -6.77 -5.82
C LYS A 335 -7.84 -8.01 -4.95
N THR A 336 -7.74 -7.83 -3.63
CA THR A 336 -7.64 -8.98 -2.70
C THR A 336 -8.90 -9.85 -2.73
N ASN A 337 -10.09 -9.26 -2.93
CA ASN A 337 -11.32 -10.02 -3.11
C ASN A 337 -11.33 -10.82 -4.43
N VAL A 338 -10.82 -10.24 -5.52
CA VAL A 338 -10.62 -10.96 -6.80
C VAL A 338 -9.71 -12.16 -6.61
N GLU A 339 -8.57 -11.98 -5.93
CA GLU A 339 -7.61 -13.06 -5.67
C GLU A 339 -8.26 -14.19 -4.86
N ARG A 340 -8.96 -13.85 -3.78
CA ARG A 340 -9.70 -14.84 -2.97
C ARG A 340 -10.74 -15.61 -3.78
N LEU A 341 -11.55 -14.91 -4.59
CA LEU A 341 -12.56 -15.55 -5.44
C LEU A 341 -11.94 -16.44 -6.53
N GLN A 342 -10.76 -16.08 -7.02
CA GLN A 342 -10.01 -16.88 -7.97
C GLN A 342 -9.49 -18.18 -7.32
N ASP A 343 -8.97 -18.10 -6.09
CA ASP A 343 -8.52 -19.27 -5.33
C ASP A 343 -9.69 -20.21 -5.02
N ASP A 344 -10.82 -19.67 -4.56
CA ASP A 344 -12.04 -20.44 -4.32
C ASP A 344 -12.53 -21.15 -5.60
N LEU A 345 -12.41 -20.49 -6.77
CA LEU A 345 -12.73 -21.07 -8.08
C LEU A 345 -11.78 -22.17 -8.49
N ASN A 346 -10.49 -21.99 -8.27
CA ASN A 346 -9.51 -23.02 -8.59
C ASN A 346 -9.73 -24.26 -7.72
N LYS A 347 -10.00 -24.07 -6.42
CA LYS A 347 -10.34 -25.17 -5.51
C LYS A 347 -11.60 -25.93 -5.97
N GLN A 348 -12.67 -25.23 -6.32
CA GLN A 348 -13.90 -25.87 -6.82
C GLN A 348 -13.67 -26.65 -8.13
N LYS A 349 -12.81 -26.13 -9.01
CA LYS A 349 -12.40 -26.83 -10.24
C LYS A 349 -11.59 -28.08 -9.93
N GLU A 350 -10.65 -28.02 -8.99
CA GLU A 350 -9.87 -29.18 -8.54
C GLU A 350 -10.75 -30.28 -7.96
N GLU A 351 -11.74 -29.92 -7.13
CA GLU A 351 -12.74 -30.86 -6.62
C GLU A 351 -13.55 -31.51 -7.76
N SER A 352 -13.94 -30.72 -8.77
CA SER A 352 -14.68 -31.23 -9.94
C SER A 352 -13.84 -32.14 -10.82
N VAL A 353 -12.57 -31.79 -11.03
CA VAL A 353 -11.63 -32.61 -11.81
C VAL A 353 -11.31 -33.91 -11.09
N THR A 354 -11.07 -33.86 -9.78
CA THR A 354 -10.82 -35.06 -8.97
C THR A 354 -12.01 -36.02 -9.04
N LEU A 355 -13.23 -35.51 -8.85
CA LEU A 355 -14.43 -36.34 -8.91
C LEU A 355 -14.66 -36.94 -10.31
N GLN A 356 -14.39 -36.16 -11.37
CA GLN A 356 -14.43 -36.68 -12.74
C GLN A 356 -13.40 -37.79 -12.96
N GLN A 357 -12.16 -37.61 -12.48
CA GLN A 357 -11.11 -38.61 -12.62
C GLN A 357 -11.42 -39.90 -11.87
N GLU A 358 -12.00 -39.80 -10.67
CA GLU A 358 -12.48 -40.95 -9.90
C GLU A 358 -13.59 -41.69 -10.66
N LEU A 359 -14.56 -40.94 -11.20
CA LEU A 359 -15.65 -41.49 -12.02
C LEU A 359 -15.11 -42.22 -13.26
N ASP A 360 -14.18 -41.60 -13.99
CA ASP A 360 -13.56 -42.16 -15.18
C ASP A 360 -12.73 -43.41 -14.85
N SER A 361 -12.04 -43.41 -13.71
CA SER A 361 -11.27 -44.57 -13.21
C SER A 361 -12.19 -45.75 -12.93
N VAL A 362 -13.28 -45.53 -12.19
CA VAL A 362 -14.28 -46.57 -11.89
C VAL A 362 -14.91 -47.12 -13.17
N LEU A 363 -15.29 -46.24 -14.11
CA LEU A 363 -15.80 -46.64 -15.42
C LEU A 363 -14.78 -47.48 -16.21
N SER A 364 -13.49 -47.14 -16.14
CA SER A 364 -12.44 -47.88 -16.81
C SER A 364 -12.14 -49.25 -16.18
N GLU A 365 -12.41 -49.42 -14.87
CA GLU A 365 -12.29 -50.70 -14.18
C GLU A 365 -13.51 -51.61 -14.43
N LEU A 366 -14.67 -51.03 -14.74
CA LEU A 366 -15.93 -51.73 -15.05
C LEU A 366 -16.03 -52.24 -16.50
N GLY A 367 -15.28 -51.65 -17.43
CA GLY A 367 -15.20 -52.05 -18.85
C GLY A 367 -14.06 -52.99 -19.14
#